data_AF-A0A0V1CT21-F1
#
_entry.id   AF-A0A0V1CT21-F1
#
_cell.length_a   1.000
_cell.length_b   1.000
_cell.length_c   1.000
_cell.angle_alpha   90.00
_cell.angle_beta   90.00
_cell.angle_gamma   90.00
#
_symmetry.space_group_name_H-M   'P 1'
#
loop_
_entity.id
_entity.type
_entity.pdbx_description
1 polymer ?
#
loop_
_entity_poly.entity_id
_entity_poly.type
_entity_poly.pdbx_seq_one_letter_code
_entity_poly.pdbx_strand_id
1 'polypeptide(L)'
;LFCKTSYTMEMNTLDGDFEADIYQLGGVFVVDETGQCLYEFRQNGCTVMFSCIMMEILKQSLKFFGTIVCSGCVFYVFNEQFYSVTICKGSSMEPTIRDGEMFIVKSLASQTKTTSRGDVVVAISPEEPSTFICKRVVAIEGEPQPSHEFRRIRTGHVWLEGDNKSFSRDSRHYGDVPFALLKGKVIYRIWPWKKRGTIQ
;
A
#
# COMPACT_ATOMS: atom_id res chain seq x y z
N LEU A 1 -19.96 -15.35 -61.76
CA LEU A 1 -20.96 -15.14 -60.68
C LEU A 1 -20.67 -16.14 -59.57
N PHE A 2 -19.95 -15.74 -58.52
CA PHE A 2 -19.98 -16.47 -57.25
C PHE A 2 -20.96 -15.70 -56.35
N CYS A 3 -22.11 -16.30 -56.12
CA CYS A 3 -23.17 -15.74 -55.28
C CYS A 3 -22.69 -15.82 -53.83
N LYS A 4 -22.22 -14.70 -53.26
CA LYS A 4 -22.03 -14.60 -51.81
C LYS A 4 -23.41 -14.38 -51.20
N THR A 5 -23.99 -15.44 -50.67
CA THR A 5 -25.23 -15.35 -49.88
C THR A 5 -24.89 -14.68 -48.56
N SER A 6 -25.08 -13.37 -48.47
CA SER A 6 -24.97 -12.60 -47.23
C SER A 6 -26.22 -12.88 -46.38
N TYR A 7 -26.09 -13.75 -45.39
CA TYR A 7 -27.13 -13.94 -44.37
C TYR A 7 -26.98 -12.84 -43.32
N THR A 8 -27.88 -11.86 -43.33
CA THR A 8 -28.12 -11.00 -42.17
C THR A 8 -28.84 -11.84 -41.12
N MET A 9 -28.11 -12.32 -40.11
CA MET A 9 -28.74 -12.92 -38.94
C MET A 9 -29.43 -11.83 -38.11
N GLU A 10 -30.73 -11.97 -37.86
CA GLU A 10 -31.38 -11.34 -36.70
C GLU A 10 -30.82 -11.99 -35.44
N MET A 11 -29.88 -11.31 -34.77
CA MET A 11 -29.23 -11.76 -33.53
C MET A 11 -30.10 -11.42 -32.32
N ASN A 12 -31.00 -12.32 -31.92
CA ASN A 12 -31.82 -12.16 -30.71
C ASN A 12 -31.14 -12.66 -29.42
N THR A 13 -29.81 -12.86 -29.36
CA THR A 13 -29.16 -13.52 -28.21
C THR A 13 -27.77 -12.99 -27.82
N LEU A 14 -27.48 -11.70 -28.00
CA LEU A 14 -26.27 -11.06 -27.43
C LEU A 14 -26.71 -9.94 -26.49
N ASP A 15 -26.18 -9.97 -25.26
CA ASP A 15 -26.56 -9.09 -24.15
C ASP A 15 -26.62 -7.60 -24.57
N GLY A 16 -27.76 -6.97 -24.27
CA GLY A 16 -28.22 -5.68 -24.82
C GLY A 16 -27.34 -4.46 -24.55
N ASP A 17 -26.27 -4.57 -23.75
CA ASP A 17 -25.30 -3.49 -23.56
C ASP A 17 -24.37 -3.30 -24.78
N PHE A 18 -24.27 -4.29 -25.68
CA PHE A 18 -23.34 -4.28 -26.81
C PHE A 18 -23.95 -3.70 -28.11
N GLU A 19 -25.28 -3.66 -28.20
CA GLU A 19 -26.01 -3.25 -29.40
C GLU A 19 -25.86 -1.74 -29.68
N ALA A 20 -25.56 -0.90 -28.67
CA ALA A 20 -25.48 0.55 -28.88
C ALA A 20 -24.13 1.04 -29.45
N ASP A 21 -23.01 0.38 -29.12
CA ASP A 21 -21.67 0.92 -29.39
C ASP A 21 -21.11 0.53 -30.77
N ILE A 22 -21.52 -0.61 -31.35
CA ILE A 22 -20.96 -1.11 -32.62
C ILE A 22 -21.66 -0.56 -33.85
N TYR A 23 -22.96 -0.26 -33.77
CA TYR A 23 -23.71 0.32 -34.90
C TYR A 23 -23.20 1.69 -35.34
N GLN A 24 -22.49 2.42 -34.46
CA GLN A 24 -21.89 3.71 -34.81
C GLN A 24 -20.66 3.60 -35.74
N LEU A 25 -20.06 2.42 -35.88
CA LEU A 25 -18.86 2.19 -36.71
C LEU A 25 -19.20 1.75 -38.15
N GLY A 26 -20.47 1.49 -38.51
CA GLY A 26 -20.87 1.22 -39.90
C GLY A 26 -20.37 -0.12 -40.51
N GLY A 27 -20.02 -1.10 -39.68
CA GLY A 27 -19.69 -2.47 -40.13
C GLY A 27 -20.89 -3.43 -40.09
N VAL A 28 -20.73 -4.63 -40.67
CA VAL A 28 -21.78 -5.66 -40.77
C VAL A 28 -21.26 -7.00 -40.24
N PHE A 29 -22.08 -7.77 -39.52
CA PHE A 29 -21.73 -9.13 -39.12
C PHE A 29 -22.05 -10.13 -40.23
N VAL A 30 -21.12 -11.03 -40.51
CA VAL A 30 -21.19 -12.03 -41.58
C VAL A 30 -20.77 -13.38 -41.03
N VAL A 31 -21.38 -14.47 -41.49
CA VAL A 31 -21.02 -15.83 -41.08
C VAL A 31 -20.21 -16.49 -42.20
N ASP A 32 -19.08 -17.12 -41.87
CA ASP A 32 -18.28 -17.85 -42.85
C ASP A 32 -18.83 -19.26 -43.14
N GLU A 33 -18.21 -19.97 -44.11
CA GLU A 33 -18.63 -21.32 -44.51
C GLU A 33 -18.46 -22.38 -43.41
N THR A 34 -17.68 -22.08 -42.36
CA THR A 34 -17.50 -22.94 -41.18
C THR A 34 -18.49 -22.61 -40.06
N GLY A 35 -19.34 -21.60 -40.24
CA GLY A 35 -20.31 -21.14 -39.26
C GLY A 35 -19.78 -20.10 -38.27
N GLN A 36 -18.58 -19.54 -38.48
CA GLN A 36 -18.01 -18.52 -37.58
C GLN A 36 -18.53 -17.12 -37.89
N CYS A 37 -18.89 -16.38 -36.85
CA CYS A 37 -19.30 -14.98 -36.97
C CYS A 37 -18.08 -14.04 -37.07
N LEU A 38 -18.07 -13.22 -38.13
CA LEU A 38 -17.04 -12.25 -38.48
C LEU A 38 -17.66 -10.85 -38.55
N TYR A 39 -16.96 -9.84 -38.05
CA TYR A 39 -17.30 -8.44 -38.24
C TYR A 39 -16.58 -7.90 -39.48
N GLU A 40 -17.33 -7.50 -40.50
CA GLU A 40 -16.84 -6.90 -41.74
C GLU A 40 -16.85 -5.37 -41.62
N PHE A 41 -15.69 -4.74 -41.79
CA PHE A 41 -15.54 -3.30 -41.86
C PHE A 41 -14.96 -2.90 -43.21
N ARG A 42 -15.67 -2.05 -43.96
CA ARG A 42 -15.25 -1.56 -45.28
C ARG A 42 -14.87 -0.09 -45.22
N GLN A 43 -13.64 0.21 -45.66
CA GLN A 43 -13.18 1.59 -45.80
C GLN A 43 -12.28 1.73 -47.03
N ASN A 44 -12.52 2.75 -47.86
CA ASN A 44 -11.72 3.08 -49.07
C ASN A 44 -11.48 1.90 -50.03
N GLY A 45 -12.50 1.06 -50.27
CA GLY A 45 -12.40 -0.10 -51.18
C GLY A 45 -11.68 -1.32 -50.58
N CYS A 46 -11.18 -1.22 -49.35
CA CYS A 46 -10.58 -2.34 -48.62
C CYS A 46 -11.58 -2.92 -47.62
N THR A 47 -11.59 -4.26 -47.47
CA THR A 47 -12.48 -4.98 -46.55
C THR A 47 -11.62 -5.64 -45.48
N VAL A 48 -11.88 -5.34 -44.21
CA VAL A 48 -11.20 -5.96 -43.06
C VAL A 48 -12.21 -6.80 -42.29
N MET A 49 -11.88 -8.07 -42.07
CA MET A 49 -12.72 -9.02 -41.34
C MET A 49 -12.08 -9.30 -39.97
N PHE A 50 -12.85 -9.15 -38.90
CA PHE A 50 -12.43 -9.52 -37.56
C PHE A 50 -13.26 -10.70 -37.07
N SER A 51 -12.61 -11.77 -36.59
CA SER A 51 -13.33 -12.81 -35.86
C SER A 51 -13.93 -12.23 -34.58
N CYS A 52 -15.23 -12.46 -34.36
CA CYS A 52 -15.90 -12.00 -33.15
C CYS A 52 -15.27 -12.63 -31.89
N ILE A 53 -14.75 -13.86 -32.01
CA ILE A 53 -14.00 -14.54 -30.95
C ILE A 53 -12.71 -13.78 -30.61
N MET A 54 -11.98 -13.31 -31.63
CA MET A 54 -10.76 -12.52 -31.43
C MET A 54 -11.06 -11.16 -30.78
N MET A 55 -12.15 -10.50 -31.18
CA MET A 55 -12.61 -9.27 -30.54
C MET A 55 -12.97 -9.50 -29.07
N GLU A 56 -13.63 -10.62 -28.74
CA GLU A 56 -14.00 -10.95 -27.37
C GLU A 56 -12.77 -11.25 -26.49
N ILE A 57 -11.81 -12.03 -27.01
CA ILE A 57 -10.53 -12.29 -26.35
C ILE A 57 -9.74 -10.99 -26.13
N LEU A 58 -9.73 -10.08 -27.12
CA LEU A 58 -9.07 -8.78 -27.01
C LEU A 58 -9.73 -7.92 -25.92
N LYS A 59 -11.06 -7.88 -25.84
CA LYS A 59 -11.80 -7.16 -24.79
C LYS A 59 -11.52 -7.74 -23.40
N GLN A 60 -11.53 -9.07 -23.28
CA GLN A 60 -11.28 -9.74 -22.01
C GLN A 60 -9.85 -9.54 -21.52
N SER A 61 -8.87 -9.56 -22.43
CA SER A 61 -7.47 -9.28 -22.11
C SER A 61 -7.23 -7.82 -21.72
N LEU A 62 -7.88 -6.85 -22.38
CA LEU A 62 -7.79 -5.42 -22.00
C LEU A 62 -8.38 -5.16 -20.60
N LYS A 63 -9.54 -5.76 -20.28
CA LYS A 63 -10.15 -5.67 -18.93
C LYS A 63 -9.24 -6.27 -17.85
N PHE A 64 -8.64 -7.43 -18.13
CA PHE A 64 -7.72 -8.09 -17.22
C PHE A 64 -6.44 -7.27 -17.00
N PHE A 65 -5.85 -6.73 -18.08
CA PHE A 65 -4.68 -5.88 -18.00
C PHE A 65 -4.94 -4.61 -17.19
N GLY A 66 -6.06 -3.94 -17.43
CA GLY A 66 -6.47 -2.77 -16.64
C GLY A 66 -6.58 -3.08 -15.14
N THR A 67 -7.15 -4.23 -14.79
CA THR A 67 -7.29 -4.68 -13.39
C THR A 67 -5.93 -4.95 -12.74
N ILE A 68 -5.00 -5.59 -13.47
CA ILE A 68 -3.64 -5.83 -12.99
C ILE A 68 -2.90 -4.51 -12.74
N VAL A 69 -2.97 -3.57 -13.68
CA VAL A 69 -2.30 -2.27 -13.52
C VAL A 69 -2.86 -1.52 -12.31
N CYS A 70 -4.20 -1.42 -12.17
CA CYS A 70 -4.83 -0.76 -11.03
C CYS A 70 -4.45 -1.43 -9.70
N SER A 71 -4.51 -2.76 -9.61
CA SER A 71 -4.13 -3.49 -8.40
C SER A 71 -2.65 -3.35 -8.05
N GLY A 72 -1.77 -3.31 -9.05
CA GLY A 72 -0.35 -3.02 -8.89
C GLY A 72 -0.10 -1.61 -8.36
N CYS A 73 -0.78 -0.60 -8.90
CA CYS A 73 -0.68 0.78 -8.41
C CYS A 73 -1.16 0.91 -6.96
N VAL A 74 -2.29 0.27 -6.61
CA VAL A 74 -2.78 0.23 -5.24
C VAL A 74 -1.75 -0.45 -4.34
N PHE A 75 -1.25 -1.63 -4.71
CA PHE A 75 -0.24 -2.34 -3.93
C PHE A 75 1.06 -1.53 -3.73
N TYR A 76 1.51 -0.81 -4.75
CA TYR A 76 2.70 0.04 -4.69
C TYR A 76 2.51 1.21 -3.72
N VAL A 77 1.41 1.96 -3.85
CA VAL A 77 1.08 3.10 -2.98
C VAL A 77 0.93 2.65 -1.53
N PHE A 78 0.32 1.49 -1.31
CA PHE A 78 0.25 0.91 0.02
C PHE A 78 1.67 0.59 0.54
N ASN A 79 2.49 -0.18 -0.17
CA ASN A 79 3.80 -0.59 0.36
C ASN A 79 4.79 0.55 0.63
N GLU A 80 4.85 1.57 -0.23
CA GLU A 80 5.78 2.69 -0.02
C GLU A 80 5.45 3.55 1.20
N GLN A 81 4.17 3.62 1.60
CA GLN A 81 3.75 4.48 2.72
C GLN A 81 3.81 3.78 4.09
N PHE A 82 3.83 2.44 4.13
CA PHE A 82 3.71 1.69 5.39
C PHE A 82 5.03 1.23 6.00
N TYR A 83 6.10 1.04 5.24
CA TYR A 83 7.36 0.51 5.77
C TYR A 83 8.56 1.34 5.36
N SER A 84 9.47 1.56 6.31
CA SER A 84 10.75 2.24 6.10
C SER A 84 11.86 1.44 6.76
N VAL A 85 13.05 1.44 6.16
CA VAL A 85 14.25 0.87 6.77
C VAL A 85 15.04 1.99 7.42
N THR A 86 15.35 1.86 8.71
CA THR A 86 16.10 2.85 9.48
C THR A 86 17.31 2.23 10.15
N ILE A 87 18.42 2.97 10.18
CA ILE A 87 19.63 2.65 10.93
C ILE A 87 19.58 3.44 12.24
N CYS A 88 19.63 2.74 13.38
CA CYS A 88 19.68 3.40 14.68
C CYS A 88 21.12 3.77 15.03
N LYS A 89 21.32 5.01 15.47
CA LYS A 89 22.61 5.51 15.97
C LYS A 89 22.50 5.92 17.43
N GLY A 90 23.56 5.67 18.20
CA GLY A 90 23.67 5.99 19.61
C GLY A 90 23.31 4.84 20.58
N SER A 91 23.62 5.05 21.85
CA SER A 91 23.57 4.01 22.90
C SER A 91 22.29 4.00 23.74
N SER A 92 21.34 4.89 23.45
CA SER A 92 20.18 5.12 24.34
C SER A 92 19.20 3.96 24.44
N MET A 93 19.21 3.06 23.46
CA MET A 93 18.37 1.86 23.41
C MET A 93 19.13 0.57 23.71
N GLU A 94 20.38 0.66 24.19
CA GLU A 94 21.12 -0.53 24.61
C GLU A 94 20.52 -1.13 25.90
N PRO A 95 20.55 -2.46 26.06
CA PRO A 95 21.18 -3.46 25.19
C PRO A 95 20.29 -3.92 24.01
N THR A 96 19.04 -3.47 23.93
CA THR A 96 18.05 -3.95 22.95
C THR A 96 18.42 -3.55 21.53
N ILE A 97 18.82 -2.31 21.31
CA ILE A 97 19.28 -1.80 20.02
C ILE A 97 20.67 -1.21 20.21
N ARG A 98 21.63 -1.74 19.46
CA ARG A 98 23.01 -1.24 19.45
C ARG A 98 23.21 -0.28 18.28
N ASP A 99 24.24 0.54 18.40
CA ASP A 99 24.67 1.45 17.34
C ASP A 99 24.92 0.70 16.03
N GLY A 100 24.37 1.21 14.92
CA GLY A 100 24.53 0.63 13.58
C GLY A 100 23.60 -0.54 13.26
N GLU A 101 22.69 -0.94 14.16
CA GLU A 101 21.66 -1.94 13.84
C GLU A 101 20.57 -1.36 12.91
N MET A 102 20.03 -2.20 12.02
CA MET A 102 19.04 -1.80 11.01
C MET A 102 17.69 -2.47 11.26
N PHE A 103 16.63 -1.69 11.15
CA PHE A 103 15.27 -2.11 11.48
C PHE A 103 14.26 -1.71 10.42
N ILE A 104 13.21 -2.53 10.30
CA ILE A 104 11.98 -2.16 9.60
C ILE A 104 11.10 -1.40 10.59
N VAL A 105 10.70 -0.22 10.17
CA VAL A 105 9.79 0.66 10.86
C VAL A 105 8.48 0.68 10.09
N LYS A 106 7.38 0.34 10.75
CA LYS A 106 6.03 0.53 10.23
C LYS A 106 5.60 1.97 10.48
N SER A 107 5.26 2.71 9.44
CA SER A 107 4.78 4.10 9.53
C SER A 107 3.53 4.19 10.41
N LEU A 108 3.53 5.15 11.34
CA LEU A 108 2.40 5.45 12.23
C LEU A 108 1.60 6.67 11.79
N ALA A 109 1.90 7.24 10.62
CA ALA A 109 1.31 8.50 10.12
C ALA A 109 -0.23 8.51 10.06
N SER A 110 -0.88 7.36 10.16
CA SER A 110 -2.35 7.22 10.13
C SER A 110 -2.94 6.49 11.36
N GLN A 111 -2.13 5.99 12.30
CA GLN A 111 -2.62 5.10 13.38
C GLN A 111 -2.05 5.42 14.77
N THR A 112 -2.41 6.59 15.32
CA THR A 112 -2.07 6.97 16.70
C THR A 112 -2.63 6.00 17.76
N LYS A 113 -3.66 5.21 17.43
CA LYS A 113 -4.30 4.23 18.34
C LYS A 113 -3.64 2.85 18.41
N THR A 114 -2.59 2.56 17.63
CA THR A 114 -1.96 1.23 17.62
C THR A 114 -0.67 1.14 18.43
N THR A 115 -0.27 2.21 19.10
CA THR A 115 0.88 2.22 19.99
C THR A 115 0.50 1.62 21.34
N SER A 116 1.20 0.56 21.73
CA SER A 116 1.03 -0.12 23.01
C SER A 116 2.25 0.06 23.89
N ARG A 117 2.08 -0.14 25.20
CA ARG A 117 3.22 -0.27 26.13
C ARG A 117 4.20 -1.33 25.63
N GLY A 118 5.48 -1.05 25.76
CA GLY A 118 6.58 -1.90 25.31
C GLY A 118 7.03 -1.65 23.89
N ASP A 119 6.22 -0.99 23.06
CA ASP A 119 6.58 -0.74 21.67
C ASP A 119 7.84 0.12 21.54
N VAL A 120 8.73 -0.25 20.62
CA VAL A 120 9.84 0.60 20.23
C VAL A 120 9.40 1.48 19.05
N VAL A 121 9.55 2.79 19.19
CA VAL A 121 9.08 3.78 18.21
C VAL A 121 10.19 4.72 17.79
N VAL A 122 10.11 5.16 16.53
CA VAL A 122 10.89 6.27 15.98
C VAL A 122 10.02 7.52 16.04
N ALA A 123 10.55 8.60 16.59
CA ALA A 123 9.86 9.88 16.74
C ALA A 123 10.76 11.04 16.36
N ILE A 124 10.19 12.20 16.03
CA ILE A 124 10.94 13.46 15.98
C ILE A 124 11.30 13.86 17.42
N SER A 125 12.54 14.31 17.63
CA SER A 125 12.96 14.83 18.94
C SER A 125 12.19 16.10 19.30
N PRO A 126 11.54 16.17 20.48
CA PRO A 126 10.88 17.40 20.94
C PRO A 126 11.86 18.56 21.20
N GLU A 127 13.10 18.24 21.56
CA GLU A 127 14.15 19.24 21.82
C GLU A 127 14.85 19.71 20.55
N GLU A 128 14.98 18.83 19.55
CA GLU A 128 15.69 19.11 18.31
C GLU A 128 14.89 18.58 17.09
N PRO A 129 13.97 19.38 16.52
CA PRO A 129 13.03 18.91 15.51
C PRO A 129 13.65 18.41 14.19
N SER A 130 14.94 18.67 13.97
CA SER A 130 15.70 18.16 12.82
C SER A 130 16.20 16.72 12.99
N THR A 131 16.06 16.12 14.18
CA THR A 131 16.57 14.78 14.47
C THR A 131 15.48 13.78 14.85
N PHE A 132 15.72 12.53 14.49
CA PHE A 132 14.87 11.40 14.88
C PHE A 132 15.48 10.66 16.07
N ILE A 133 14.63 10.28 17.01
CA ILE A 133 14.97 9.50 18.19
C ILE A 133 14.28 8.15 18.15
N CYS A 134 14.94 7.12 18.66
CA CYS A 134 14.38 5.79 18.86
C CYS A 134 14.25 5.54 20.37
N LYS A 135 13.04 5.24 20.84
CA LYS A 135 12.70 5.07 22.26
C LYS A 135 11.64 3.98 22.45
N ARG A 136 11.50 3.49 23.68
CA ARG A 136 10.45 2.56 24.07
C ARG A 136 9.28 3.29 24.73
N VAL A 137 8.07 2.89 24.37
CA VAL A 137 6.83 3.36 24.99
C VAL A 137 6.69 2.71 26.36
N VAL A 138 6.84 3.50 27.41
CA VAL A 138 6.70 3.01 28.79
C VAL A 138 5.28 3.19 29.29
N ALA A 139 4.60 4.28 28.92
CA ALA A 139 3.21 4.54 29.30
C ALA A 139 2.46 5.23 28.15
N ILE A 140 1.16 4.98 28.07
CA ILE A 140 0.26 5.58 27.06
C ILE A 140 -0.74 6.54 27.72
N GLU A 141 -1.53 7.24 26.90
CA GLU A 141 -2.53 8.19 27.36
C GLU A 141 -3.41 7.64 28.49
N GLY A 142 -3.63 8.46 29.53
CA GLY A 142 -4.45 8.09 30.68
C GLY A 142 -3.76 7.23 31.75
N GLU A 143 -2.60 6.64 31.47
CA GLU A 143 -1.82 5.89 32.45
C GLU A 143 -1.02 6.83 33.39
N PRO A 144 -0.63 6.36 34.60
CA PRO A 144 0.25 7.11 35.48
C PRO A 144 1.62 7.36 34.85
N GLN A 145 2.16 8.56 35.06
CA GLN A 145 3.52 8.89 34.66
C GLN A 145 4.52 8.10 35.51
N PRO A 146 5.51 7.41 34.89
CA PRO A 146 6.52 6.68 35.64
C PRO A 146 7.30 7.55 36.64
N SER A 147 7.49 8.83 36.34
CA SER A 147 8.21 9.77 37.20
C SER A 147 7.35 10.44 38.27
N HIS A 148 6.02 10.43 38.13
CA HIS A 148 5.10 11.12 39.03
C HIS A 148 3.79 10.34 39.15
N GLU A 149 3.65 9.58 40.23
CA GLU A 149 2.50 8.68 40.46
C GLU A 149 1.13 9.38 40.38
N PHE A 150 1.05 10.64 40.80
CA PHE A 150 -0.18 11.43 40.78
C PHE A 150 -0.49 12.11 39.44
N ARG A 151 0.44 12.13 38.49
CA ARG A 151 0.23 12.69 37.15
C ARG A 151 -0.07 11.57 36.17
N ARG A 152 -0.99 11.83 35.24
CA ARG A 152 -1.30 10.92 34.13
C ARG A 152 -0.75 11.47 32.83
N ILE A 153 -0.55 10.59 31.85
CA ILE A 153 -0.19 10.98 30.48
C ILE A 153 -1.39 11.67 29.83
N ARG A 154 -1.14 12.80 29.18
CA ARG A 154 -2.18 13.58 28.51
C ARG A 154 -2.79 12.78 27.36
N THR A 155 -4.06 13.03 27.08
CA THR A 155 -4.70 12.48 25.88
C THR A 155 -3.93 12.92 24.65
N GLY A 156 -3.74 12.00 23.71
CA GLY A 156 -2.94 12.26 22.52
C GLY A 156 -1.42 12.26 22.74
N HIS A 157 -0.92 11.84 23.91
CA HIS A 157 0.50 11.79 24.25
C HIS A 157 0.95 10.39 24.70
N VAL A 158 2.27 10.17 24.69
CA VAL A 158 2.93 8.94 25.14
C VAL A 158 4.16 9.27 25.99
N TRP A 159 4.51 8.37 26.89
CA TRP A 159 5.77 8.42 27.63
C TRP A 159 6.81 7.52 26.97
N LEU A 160 7.89 8.12 26.50
CA LEU A 160 9.00 7.44 25.84
C LEU A 160 10.25 7.43 26.73
N GLU A 161 10.86 6.28 26.94
CA GLU A 161 12.17 6.15 27.60
C GLU A 161 13.13 5.29 26.78
N GLY A 162 14.42 5.52 26.94
CA GLY A 162 15.44 4.63 26.39
C GLY A 162 15.72 3.46 27.32
N ASP A 163 16.02 2.30 26.76
CA ASP A 163 16.40 1.11 27.54
C ASP A 163 17.71 1.36 28.34
N ASN A 164 18.61 2.20 27.81
CA ASN A 164 19.81 2.65 28.51
C ASN A 164 19.55 3.95 29.28
N LYS A 165 19.05 3.81 30.51
CA LYS A 165 18.63 4.93 31.36
C LYS A 165 19.70 5.99 31.62
N SER A 166 20.98 5.61 31.67
CA SER A 166 22.11 6.49 32.00
C SER A 166 22.54 7.39 30.83
N PHE A 167 22.27 6.97 29.60
CA PHE A 167 22.67 7.68 28.38
C PHE A 167 21.48 8.12 27.53
N SER A 168 20.27 7.92 28.02
CA SER A 168 19.05 8.30 27.33
C SER A 168 18.57 9.66 27.80
N ARG A 169 18.55 10.64 26.88
CA ARG A 169 17.67 11.80 27.00
C ARG A 169 16.29 11.43 26.43
N ASP A 170 15.28 11.52 27.28
CA ASP A 170 13.94 11.00 27.03
C ASP A 170 12.86 11.73 27.87
N SER A 171 11.65 11.17 27.98
CA SER A 171 10.51 11.83 28.61
C SER A 171 10.74 12.21 30.08
N ARG A 172 11.71 11.58 30.75
CA ARG A 172 12.15 11.98 32.10
C ARG A 172 12.71 13.42 32.13
N HIS A 173 13.17 13.92 30.99
CA HIS A 173 13.79 15.24 30.85
C HIS A 173 12.83 16.25 30.21
N TYR A 174 12.11 15.88 29.14
CA TYR A 174 11.25 16.80 28.38
C TYR A 174 9.74 16.57 28.55
N GLY A 175 9.31 15.55 29.31
CA GLY A 175 7.91 15.21 29.52
C GLY A 175 7.30 14.27 28.46
N ASP A 176 5.98 14.12 28.49
CA ASP A 176 5.24 13.28 27.55
C ASP A 176 5.21 13.87 26.12
N VAL A 177 5.28 12.98 25.13
CA VAL A 177 5.45 13.30 23.71
C VAL A 177 4.13 13.15 22.98
N PRO A 178 3.67 14.14 22.20
CA PRO A 178 2.45 13.99 21.41
C PRO A 178 2.60 12.91 20.33
N PHE A 179 1.54 12.14 20.08
CA PHE A 179 1.52 11.11 19.02
C PHE A 179 1.91 11.64 17.64
N ALA A 180 1.66 12.93 17.39
CA ALA A 180 2.00 13.59 16.13
C ALA A 180 3.52 13.60 15.83
N LEU A 181 4.37 13.47 16.84
CA LEU A 181 5.82 13.37 16.66
C LEU A 181 6.27 11.93 16.36
N LEU A 182 5.42 10.92 16.58
CA LEU A 182 5.75 9.54 16.24
C LEU A 182 5.75 9.36 14.73
N LYS A 183 6.84 8.81 14.19
CA LYS A 183 6.98 8.48 12.77
C LYS A 183 6.64 7.04 12.49
N GLY A 184 6.98 6.13 13.39
CA GLY A 184 6.69 4.72 13.17
C GLY A 184 7.12 3.81 14.30
N LYS A 185 6.71 2.55 14.21
CA LYS A 185 6.97 1.48 15.17
C LYS A 185 8.01 0.56 14.59
N VAL A 186 9.07 0.29 15.33
CA VAL A 186 10.07 -0.71 14.99
C VAL A 186 9.42 -2.08 15.15
N ILE A 187 9.35 -2.85 14.05
CA ILE A 187 8.69 -4.15 14.02
C ILE A 187 9.66 -5.32 13.81
N TYR A 188 10.80 -5.10 13.17
CA TYR A 188 11.69 -6.19 12.80
C TYR A 188 13.15 -5.72 12.69
N ARG A 189 14.08 -6.45 13.32
CA ARG A 189 15.52 -6.26 13.13
C ARG A 189 15.98 -7.01 11.88
N ILE A 190 16.58 -6.29 10.94
CA ILE A 190 17.12 -6.84 9.69
C ILE A 190 18.60 -7.21 9.87
N TRP A 191 19.35 -6.33 10.55
CA TRP A 191 20.79 -6.48 10.73
C TRP A 191 21.20 -6.20 12.18
N PRO A 192 22.14 -6.98 12.76
CA PRO A 192 22.95 -8.05 12.16
C PRO A 192 22.18 -9.36 11.93
N TRP A 193 22.55 -10.11 10.88
CA TRP A 193 21.85 -11.34 10.45
C TRP A 193 21.64 -12.37 11.57
N LYS A 194 22.61 -12.49 12.50
CA LYS A 194 22.54 -13.43 13.63
C LYS A 194 21.49 -13.07 14.67
N LYS A 195 21.01 -11.83 14.69
CA LYS A 195 20.03 -11.31 15.65
C LYS A 195 18.72 -10.86 14.99
N ARG A 196 18.49 -11.22 13.73
CA ARG A 196 17.27 -10.87 13.00
C ARG A 196 16.04 -11.44 13.71
N GLY A 197 14.96 -10.67 13.73
CA GLY A 197 13.74 -11.07 14.44
C GLY A 197 12.89 -9.88 14.86
N THR A 198 11.70 -10.19 15.36
CA THR A 198 10.78 -9.18 15.91
C THR A 198 11.37 -8.55 17.17
N ILE A 199 11.20 -7.25 17.33
CA ILE A 199 11.57 -6.54 18.55
C ILE A 199 10.33 -6.45 19.44
N GLN A 200 10.48 -6.87 20.70
CA GLN A 200 9.47 -6.74 21.76
C GLN A 200 9.98 -5.79 22.85
#